data_AF-A0A246G729-F1
#
_entry.id   AF-A0A246G729-F1
#
_cell.length_a   1.000
_cell.length_b   1.000
_cell.length_c   1.000
_cell.angle_alpha   90.00
_cell.angle_beta   90.00
_cell.angle_gamma   90.00
#
_symmetry.space_group_name_H-M   'P 1'
#
loop_
_entity.id
_entity.type
_entity.pdbx_description
1 polymer ?
#
loop_
_entity_poly.entity_id
_entity_poly.type
_entity_poly.pdbx_seq_one_letter_code
_entity_poly.pdbx_strand_id
1 'polypeptide(L)'
;MNSQQVKFLTRDTILTIFQKSNNIFEAIDEIKNTISYEAGYLDYKSLYFDNEIKSYFLKSLDRNFRCKYELELENKKYIKLLDNKKRLEYEIESYLIGKKRRKQIDSVLKSEKLISKFKDSIIVDRISLYKSERNCKGAIPNLDLLTKLKYPEVYDSIKKWSRELPERNFTEELLAFNDPDTQKQYDLKVKQYVQTNGKYESFRYYENKIKEVNTAFVFSKINNLLSINNPEVVMYEHVIKTDGTSYSIGIETSPNFDFTEKVFVLANRYEIPCVLIKEEFNKVRKSNDTKAKDKFVKTNIESIKNIVKECCIKMNKDEEYWMVNMPFYKKN
;
A
#
# COMPACT_ATOMS: atom_id res chain seq x y z
N MET A 1 10.27 2.32 -27.92
CA MET A 1 9.75 2.68 -26.59
C MET A 1 10.63 3.81 -26.07
N ASN A 2 10.07 5.00 -25.85
CA ASN A 2 10.81 6.07 -25.18
C ASN A 2 11.09 5.62 -23.75
N SER A 3 12.35 5.55 -23.36
CA SER A 3 12.75 5.37 -21.96
C SER A 3 12.25 6.58 -21.20
N GLN A 4 11.12 6.46 -20.48
CA GLN A 4 10.81 7.39 -19.40
C GLN A 4 12.05 7.41 -18.50
N GLN A 5 12.72 8.56 -18.42
CA GLN A 5 13.83 8.74 -17.50
C GLN A 5 13.29 8.51 -16.09
N VAL A 6 13.74 7.42 -15.47
CA VAL A 6 13.50 7.12 -14.06
C VAL A 6 13.93 8.34 -13.26
N LYS A 7 12.99 9.03 -12.62
CA LYS A 7 13.31 10.22 -11.84
C LYS A 7 13.84 9.80 -10.47
N PHE A 8 15.12 10.00 -10.23
CA PHE A 8 15.71 9.77 -8.93
C PHE A 8 15.38 10.94 -8.00
N LEU A 9 14.73 10.67 -6.87
CA LEU A 9 14.48 11.70 -5.86
C LEU A 9 15.69 11.78 -4.93
N THR A 10 16.42 12.89 -5.02
CA THR A 10 17.57 13.14 -4.16
C THR A 10 17.13 13.44 -2.72
N ARG A 11 18.05 13.20 -1.79
CA ARG A 11 17.96 13.61 -0.37
C ARG A 11 17.47 15.05 -0.22
N ASP A 12 18.07 16.00 -0.94
CA ASP A 12 17.72 17.43 -0.83
C ASP A 12 16.34 17.76 -1.41
N THR A 13 15.91 17.02 -2.44
CA THR A 13 14.55 17.16 -2.98
C THR A 13 13.52 16.75 -1.93
N ILE A 14 13.74 15.62 -1.26
CA ILE A 14 12.86 15.11 -0.20
C ILE A 14 12.81 16.10 0.97
N LEU A 15 13.97 16.60 1.40
CA LEU A 15 14.03 17.60 2.46
C LEU A 15 13.28 18.88 2.06
N THR A 16 13.45 19.34 0.82
CA THR A 16 12.74 20.52 0.29
C THR A 16 11.22 20.31 0.30
N ILE A 17 10.73 19.12 -0.08
CA ILE A 17 9.30 18.79 -0.01
C ILE A 17 8.79 18.89 1.43
N PHE A 18 9.52 18.31 2.39
CA PHE A 18 9.16 18.40 3.81
C PHE A 18 9.18 19.83 4.36
N GLN A 19 10.14 20.66 3.93
CA GLN A 19 10.27 22.04 4.39
C GLN A 19 9.24 22.99 3.78
N LYS A 20 8.84 22.75 2.52
CA LYS A 20 7.83 23.56 1.82
C LYS A 20 6.40 23.18 2.17
N SER A 21 6.18 21.93 2.56
CA SER A 21 4.84 21.47 2.89
C SER A 21 4.37 22.02 4.23
N ASN A 22 3.14 22.52 4.26
CA ASN A 22 2.50 22.95 5.49
C ASN A 22 2.07 21.76 6.38
N ASN A 23 2.08 20.53 5.85
CA ASN A 23 1.64 19.34 6.55
C ASN A 23 2.46 18.10 6.18
N ILE A 24 2.93 17.35 7.18
CA ILE A 24 3.77 16.15 6.98
C ILE A 24 3.12 15.10 6.07
N PHE A 25 1.79 14.96 6.11
CA PHE A 25 1.08 13.96 5.34
C PHE A 25 0.96 14.37 3.87
N GLU A 26 0.81 15.66 3.59
CA GLU A 26 0.85 16.18 2.22
C GLU A 26 2.23 15.96 1.59
N ALA A 27 3.31 16.20 2.35
CA ALA A 27 4.68 15.89 1.92
C ALA A 27 4.87 14.40 1.59
N ILE A 28 4.36 13.50 2.44
CA ILE A 28 4.46 12.05 2.22
C ILE A 28 3.67 11.63 0.98
N ASP A 29 2.45 12.15 0.81
CA ASP A 29 1.64 11.86 -0.37
C ASP A 29 2.33 12.38 -1.66
N GLU A 30 2.97 13.55 -1.62
CA GLU A 30 3.76 14.08 -2.74
C GLU A 30 4.96 13.19 -3.09
N ILE A 31 5.77 12.80 -2.09
CA ILE A 31 6.90 11.88 -2.28
C ILE A 31 6.41 10.56 -2.88
N LYS A 32 5.34 9.98 -2.31
CA LYS A 32 4.76 8.72 -2.78
C LYS A 32 4.28 8.84 -4.23
N ASN A 33 3.53 9.89 -4.56
CA ASN A 33 3.01 10.09 -5.91
C ASN A 33 4.14 10.24 -6.93
N THR A 34 5.22 10.93 -6.56
CA THR A 34 6.39 11.08 -7.46
C THR A 34 7.04 9.72 -7.74
N ILE A 35 7.16 8.86 -6.73
CA ILE A 35 7.71 7.50 -6.87
C ILE A 35 6.78 6.60 -7.70
N SER A 36 5.48 6.60 -7.41
CA SER A 36 4.51 5.71 -8.04
C SER A 36 4.19 6.09 -9.49
N TYR A 37 4.01 7.38 -9.80
CA TYR A 37 3.58 7.82 -11.13
C TYR A 37 4.74 8.11 -12.08
N GLU A 38 5.91 8.54 -11.58
CA GLU A 38 7.06 8.91 -12.42
C GLU A 38 8.12 7.80 -12.49
N ALA A 39 7.75 6.57 -12.08
CA ALA A 39 8.65 5.43 -11.90
C ALA A 39 9.90 5.80 -11.10
N GLY A 40 9.74 6.69 -10.10
CA GLY A 40 10.85 7.26 -9.36
C GLY A 40 11.54 6.25 -8.47
N TYR A 41 12.83 6.47 -8.20
CA TYR A 41 13.62 5.62 -7.31
C TYR A 41 14.11 6.43 -6.10
N LEU A 42 14.03 5.80 -4.91
CA LEU A 42 14.62 6.31 -3.68
C LEU A 42 15.81 5.45 -3.28
N ASP A 43 16.88 6.10 -2.84
CA ASP A 43 17.95 5.43 -2.09
C ASP A 43 17.51 5.23 -0.63
N TYR A 44 16.71 4.18 -0.40
CA TYR A 44 16.19 3.83 0.92
C TYR A 44 17.29 3.62 1.96
N LYS A 45 18.47 3.13 1.54
CA LYS A 45 19.61 2.91 2.45
C LYS A 45 20.21 4.24 2.89
N SER A 46 20.43 5.17 1.96
CA SER A 46 20.91 6.52 2.31
C SER A 46 19.91 7.24 3.23
N LEU A 47 18.63 7.20 2.89
CA LEU A 47 17.58 7.80 3.72
C LEU A 47 17.48 7.18 5.11
N TYR A 48 17.72 5.87 5.22
CA TYR A 48 17.71 5.16 6.50
C TYR A 48 18.68 5.77 7.53
N PHE A 49 19.85 6.23 7.06
CA PHE A 49 20.90 6.81 7.90
C PHE A 49 20.79 8.35 8.03
N ASP A 50 19.89 9.00 7.31
CA ASP A 50 19.68 10.45 7.38
C ASP A 50 18.78 10.81 8.58
N ASN A 51 19.41 11.28 9.67
CA ASN A 51 18.70 11.62 10.90
C ASN A 51 17.69 12.77 10.73
N GLU A 52 17.96 13.72 9.85
CA GLU A 52 17.09 14.89 9.64
C GLU A 52 15.80 14.43 8.94
N ILE A 53 15.93 13.73 7.81
CA ILE A 53 14.80 13.21 7.04
C ILE A 53 14.05 12.13 7.82
N LYS A 54 14.75 11.26 8.55
CA LYS A 54 14.12 10.28 9.45
C LYS A 54 13.15 10.94 10.42
N SER A 55 13.53 12.08 11.01
CA SER A 55 12.66 12.79 11.96
C SER A 55 11.31 13.21 11.35
N TYR A 56 11.30 13.61 10.07
CA TYR A 56 10.09 13.96 9.34
C TYR A 56 9.20 12.73 9.11
N PHE A 57 9.77 11.63 8.64
CA PHE A 57 9.02 10.39 8.46
C PHE A 57 8.44 9.86 9.78
N LEU A 58 9.20 9.91 10.88
CA LEU A 58 8.71 9.46 12.17
C LEU A 58 7.59 10.34 12.74
N LYS A 59 7.60 11.66 12.49
CA LYS A 59 6.48 12.55 12.86
C LYS A 59 5.16 12.13 12.22
N SER A 60 5.19 11.49 11.05
CA SER A 60 3.98 11.00 10.40
C SER A 60 3.33 9.79 11.08
N LEU A 61 4.03 9.12 12.01
CA LEU A 61 3.46 8.02 12.80
C LEU A 61 2.50 8.49 13.89
N ASP A 62 2.46 9.79 14.20
CA ASP A 62 1.56 10.33 15.21
C ASP A 62 0.09 10.23 14.74
N ARG A 63 -0.64 9.28 15.34
CA ARG A 63 -2.07 9.07 15.06
C ARG A 63 -2.95 10.26 15.42
N ASN A 64 -2.60 11.02 16.45
CA ASN A 64 -3.37 12.21 16.82
C ASN A 64 -3.17 13.30 15.77
N PHE A 65 -1.93 13.47 15.29
CA PHE A 65 -1.64 14.40 14.21
C PHE A 65 -2.33 13.98 12.91
N ARG A 66 -2.32 12.68 12.59
CA ARG A 66 -3.05 12.12 11.43
C ARG A 66 -4.56 12.34 11.54
N CYS A 67 -5.13 12.07 12.71
CA CYS A 67 -6.54 12.27 12.98
C CYS A 67 -6.96 13.74 12.78
N LYS A 68 -6.16 14.68 13.27
CA LYS A 68 -6.39 16.12 13.08
C LYS A 68 -6.34 16.50 11.59
N TYR A 69 -5.37 15.98 10.84
CA TYR A 69 -5.27 16.22 9.40
C TYR A 69 -6.47 15.66 8.63
N GLU A 70 -6.91 14.43 8.93
CA GLU A 70 -8.09 13.83 8.30
C GLU A 70 -9.36 14.65 8.57
N LEU A 71 -9.51 15.14 9.80
CA LEU A 71 -10.60 16.03 10.19
C LEU A 71 -10.56 17.35 9.41
N GLU A 72 -9.39 17.96 9.26
CA GLU A 72 -9.23 19.18 8.46
C GLU A 72 -9.58 18.94 6.99
N LEU A 73 -9.18 17.79 6.41
CA LEU A 73 -9.55 17.41 5.05
C LEU A 73 -11.05 17.17 4.88
N GLU A 74 -11.68 16.44 5.80
CA GLU A 74 -13.12 16.20 5.79
C GLU A 74 -13.90 17.52 5.89
N ASN A 75 -13.46 18.43 6.77
CA ASN A 75 -14.04 19.76 6.91
C ASN A 75 -13.88 20.59 5.63
N LYS A 76 -12.69 20.60 5.01
CA LYS A 76 -12.47 21.27 3.71
C LYS A 76 -13.39 20.71 2.62
N LYS A 77 -13.54 19.38 2.53
CA LYS A 77 -14.45 18.72 1.57
C LYS A 77 -15.90 19.11 1.84
N TYR A 78 -16.34 19.10 3.09
CA TYR A 78 -17.69 19.50 3.45
C TYR A 78 -17.98 20.96 3.11
N ILE A 79 -17.08 21.89 3.45
CA ILE A 79 -17.23 23.31 3.11
C ILE A 79 -17.41 23.48 1.60
N LYS A 80 -16.63 22.77 0.79
CA LYS A 80 -16.75 22.77 -0.67
C LYS A 80 -18.11 22.24 -1.17
N LEU A 81 -18.71 21.26 -0.48
CA LEU A 81 -20.06 20.78 -0.80
C LEU A 81 -21.13 21.86 -0.58
N LEU A 82 -20.90 22.78 0.36
CA LEU A 82 -21.79 23.91 0.63
C LEU A 82 -21.70 25.03 -0.43
N ASP A 83 -20.83 24.91 -1.43
CA ASP A 83 -20.84 25.79 -2.60
C ASP A 83 -21.95 25.40 -3.59
N ASN A 84 -22.48 24.18 -3.48
CA ASN A 84 -23.68 23.78 -4.20
C ASN A 84 -24.92 24.36 -3.50
N LYS A 85 -25.64 25.23 -4.20
CA LYS A 85 -26.84 25.91 -3.68
C LYS A 85 -27.89 24.95 -3.11
N LYS A 86 -28.26 23.90 -3.84
CA LYS A 86 -29.26 22.91 -3.35
C LYS A 86 -28.77 22.20 -2.09
N ARG A 87 -27.48 21.86 -2.03
CA ARG A 87 -26.90 21.23 -0.84
C ARG A 87 -26.93 22.18 0.36
N LEU A 88 -26.58 23.45 0.15
CA LEU A 88 -26.60 24.47 1.19
C LEU A 88 -28.01 24.71 1.73
N GLU A 89 -29.01 24.85 0.84
CA GLU A 89 -30.42 25.00 1.24
C GLU A 89 -30.89 23.83 2.11
N TYR A 90 -30.59 22.59 1.70
CA TYR A 90 -30.90 21.38 2.48
C TYR A 90 -30.23 21.35 3.87
N GLU A 91 -28.96 21.76 3.96
CA GLU A 91 -28.23 21.81 5.23
C GLU A 91 -28.79 22.89 6.16
N ILE A 92 -29.21 24.04 5.60
CA ILE A 92 -29.90 25.11 6.34
C ILE A 92 -31.24 24.63 6.89
N GLU A 93 -32.06 23.96 6.07
CA GLU A 93 -33.31 23.36 6.51
C GLU A 93 -33.10 22.37 7.65
N SER A 94 -32.16 21.45 7.48
CA SER A 94 -31.82 20.43 8.48
C SER A 94 -31.34 21.05 9.79
N TYR A 95 -30.48 22.08 9.71
CA TYR A 95 -29.99 22.82 10.86
C TYR A 95 -31.11 23.54 11.62
N LEU A 96 -31.99 24.26 10.90
CA LEU A 96 -33.14 24.94 11.49
C LEU A 96 -34.14 23.95 12.10
N ILE A 97 -34.37 22.80 11.47
CA ILE A 97 -35.19 21.72 12.01
C ILE A 97 -34.59 21.20 13.32
N GLY A 98 -33.28 20.91 13.35
CA GLY A 98 -32.57 20.44 14.54
C GLY A 98 -32.63 21.43 15.71
N LYS A 99 -32.58 22.73 15.41
CA LYS A 99 -32.73 23.80 16.41
C LYS A 99 -34.21 24.15 16.73
N LYS A 100 -35.18 23.37 16.23
CA LYS A 100 -36.63 23.57 16.42
C LYS A 100 -37.16 24.91 15.86
N ARG A 101 -36.54 25.44 14.80
CA ARG A 101 -36.86 26.72 14.14
C ARG A 101 -37.52 26.56 12.76
N ARG A 102 -38.30 25.49 12.56
CA ARG A 102 -38.91 25.14 11.26
C ARG A 102 -39.67 26.28 10.58
N LYS A 103 -40.36 27.13 11.34
CA LYS A 103 -41.14 28.27 10.83
C LYS A 103 -40.28 29.36 10.16
N GLN A 104 -38.96 29.33 10.32
CA GLN A 104 -38.05 30.34 9.79
C GLN A 104 -37.44 29.93 8.44
N ILE A 105 -37.64 28.69 7.98
CA ILE A 105 -37.00 28.12 6.79
C ILE A 105 -37.24 28.99 5.55
N ASP A 106 -38.51 29.21 5.18
CA ASP A 106 -38.86 29.95 3.97
C ASP A 106 -38.32 31.40 3.99
N SER A 107 -38.28 32.02 5.16
CA SER A 107 -37.75 33.38 5.32
C SER A 107 -36.24 33.43 5.16
N VAL A 108 -35.53 32.41 5.65
CA VAL A 108 -34.06 32.32 5.55
C VAL A 108 -33.65 32.01 4.11
N LEU A 109 -34.31 31.04 3.45
CA LEU A 109 -33.98 30.62 2.08
C LEU A 109 -34.28 31.69 1.02
N LYS A 110 -35.12 32.69 1.32
CA LYS A 110 -35.38 33.84 0.44
C LYS A 110 -34.34 34.97 0.55
N SER A 111 -33.39 34.89 1.48
CA SER A 111 -32.42 35.96 1.74
C SER A 111 -30.98 35.45 1.66
N GLU A 112 -30.23 35.92 0.65
CA GLU A 112 -28.82 35.55 0.46
C GLU A 112 -27.94 35.91 1.67
N LYS A 113 -28.22 37.06 2.31
CA LYS A 113 -27.51 37.48 3.53
C LYS A 113 -27.73 36.51 4.69
N LEU A 114 -28.96 35.99 4.86
CA LEU A 114 -29.25 35.01 5.90
C LEU A 114 -28.66 33.64 5.53
N ILE A 115 -28.75 33.22 4.27
CA ILE A 115 -28.11 31.99 3.78
C ILE A 115 -26.62 31.98 4.11
N SER A 116 -25.90 33.05 3.81
CA SER A 116 -24.46 33.16 4.11
C SER A 116 -24.18 33.06 5.62
N LYS A 117 -24.94 33.77 6.45
CA LYS A 117 -24.79 33.71 7.92
C LYS A 117 -25.06 32.31 8.48
N PHE A 118 -26.03 31.59 7.91
CA PHE A 118 -26.31 30.22 8.31
C PHE A 118 -25.25 29.24 7.78
N LYS A 119 -24.67 29.45 6.60
CA LYS A 119 -23.51 28.68 6.09
C LYS A 119 -22.38 28.67 7.11
N ASP A 120 -21.99 29.84 7.63
CA ASP A 120 -20.93 29.95 8.63
C ASP A 120 -21.30 29.25 9.95
N SER A 121 -22.53 29.43 10.41
CA SER A 121 -23.02 28.80 11.64
C SER A 121 -23.02 27.27 11.56
N ILE A 122 -23.45 26.72 10.42
CA ILE A 122 -23.45 25.28 10.15
C ILE A 122 -22.02 24.73 10.15
N ILE A 123 -21.08 25.44 9.52
CA ILE A 123 -19.66 25.05 9.50
C ILE A 123 -19.09 25.02 10.93
N VAL A 124 -19.34 26.05 11.74
CA VAL A 124 -18.84 26.13 13.12
C VAL A 124 -19.40 25.00 13.99
N ASP A 125 -20.72 24.81 14.00
CA ASP A 125 -21.37 23.77 14.80
C ASP A 125 -20.85 22.37 14.39
N ARG A 126 -20.72 22.12 13.09
CA ARG A 126 -20.20 20.85 12.58
C ARG A 126 -18.75 20.61 13.00
N ILE A 127 -17.86 21.59 12.81
CA ILE A 127 -16.45 21.47 13.22
C ILE A 127 -16.34 21.18 14.72
N SER A 128 -17.18 21.82 15.54
CA SER A 128 -17.22 21.60 16.99
C SER A 128 -17.59 20.16 17.36
N LEU A 129 -18.69 19.65 16.79
CA LEU A 129 -19.16 18.27 17.00
C LEU A 129 -18.09 17.23 16.64
N TYR A 130 -17.44 17.39 15.49
CA TYR A 130 -16.42 16.44 15.05
C TYR A 130 -15.15 16.45 15.90
N LYS A 131 -14.78 17.58 16.51
CA LYS A 131 -13.63 17.66 17.41
C LYS A 131 -13.88 16.96 18.75
N SER A 132 -15.11 16.96 19.26
CA SER A 132 -15.44 16.35 20.55
C SER A 132 -15.64 14.84 20.50
N GLU A 133 -15.98 14.26 19.34
CA GLU A 133 -16.50 12.89 19.26
C GLU A 133 -15.56 11.87 18.60
N ARG A 134 -14.46 12.28 17.96
CA ARG A 134 -13.64 11.33 17.17
C ARG A 134 -12.63 10.56 18.00
N ASN A 135 -12.72 9.24 17.95
CA ASN A 135 -11.69 8.33 18.43
C ASN A 135 -10.54 8.25 17.41
N CYS A 136 -9.38 8.81 17.75
CA CYS A 136 -8.21 8.83 16.88
C CYS A 136 -7.42 7.51 16.83
N LYS A 137 -7.85 6.46 17.58
CA LYS A 137 -7.16 5.16 17.61
C LYS A 137 -7.02 4.52 16.21
N GLY A 138 -8.02 4.71 15.34
CA GLY A 138 -8.06 4.18 13.98
C GLY A 138 -7.37 5.05 12.91
N ALA A 139 -6.85 6.24 13.26
CA ALA A 139 -6.21 7.17 12.33
C ALA A 139 -4.76 6.74 12.01
N ILE A 140 -4.62 5.60 11.34
CA ILE A 140 -3.32 5.04 10.94
C ILE A 140 -2.86 5.73 9.65
N PRO A 141 -1.63 6.26 9.60
CA PRO A 141 -1.09 6.88 8.39
C PRO A 141 -0.87 5.85 7.27
N ASN A 142 -0.59 6.33 6.06
CA ASN A 142 -0.21 5.44 4.97
C ASN A 142 1.18 4.82 5.24
N LEU A 143 1.26 3.49 5.30
CA LEU A 143 2.47 2.76 5.72
C LEU A 143 3.35 2.29 4.55
N ASP A 144 2.89 2.40 3.31
CA ASP A 144 3.60 1.87 2.14
C ASP A 144 5.02 2.45 1.99
N LEU A 145 5.18 3.76 2.13
CA LEU A 145 6.51 4.39 2.09
C LEU A 145 7.33 4.10 3.36
N LEU A 146 6.69 4.14 4.53
CA LEU A 146 7.34 3.97 5.82
C LEU A 146 7.92 2.55 6.03
N THR A 147 7.21 1.54 5.56
CA THR A 147 7.66 0.14 5.60
C THR A 147 8.84 -0.14 4.66
N LYS A 148 9.05 0.67 3.61
CA LYS A 148 10.23 0.59 2.73
C LYS A 148 11.47 1.24 3.34
N LEU A 149 11.29 2.23 4.20
CA LEU A 149 12.39 2.89 4.93
C LEU A 149 12.95 2.03 6.06
N LYS A 150 12.19 1.07 6.59
CA LYS A 150 12.66 0.07 7.57
C LYS A 150 13.14 0.64 8.92
N TYR A 151 12.63 1.79 9.36
CA TYR A 151 12.96 2.29 10.70
C TYR A 151 12.41 1.38 11.81
N PRO A 152 13.20 1.04 12.86
CA PRO A 152 12.71 0.26 14.00
C PRO A 152 11.50 0.89 14.69
N GLU A 153 11.45 2.22 14.77
CA GLU A 153 10.35 2.95 15.39
C GLU A 153 9.03 2.80 14.61
N VAL A 154 9.12 2.62 13.29
CA VAL A 154 7.96 2.29 12.44
C VAL A 154 7.48 0.88 12.76
N TYR A 155 8.40 -0.09 12.88
CA TYR A 155 8.04 -1.47 13.28
C TYR A 155 7.34 -1.48 14.65
N ASP A 156 7.90 -0.81 15.66
CA ASP A 156 7.34 -0.78 17.01
C ASP A 156 5.93 -0.18 17.01
N SER A 157 5.72 0.89 16.24
CA SER A 157 4.40 1.51 16.08
C SER A 157 3.39 0.55 15.44
N ILE A 158 3.77 -0.13 14.37
CA ILE A 158 2.90 -1.07 13.66
C ILE A 158 2.61 -2.30 14.52
N LYS A 159 3.59 -2.86 15.22
CA LYS A 159 3.41 -3.99 16.14
C LYS A 159 2.50 -3.62 17.32
N LYS A 160 2.59 -2.37 17.81
CA LYS A 160 1.65 -1.85 18.81
C LYS A 160 0.24 -1.76 18.23
N TRP A 161 0.07 -1.16 17.06
CA TRP A 161 -1.24 -1.01 16.43
C TRP A 161 -1.89 -2.35 16.06
N SER A 162 -1.11 -3.36 15.65
CA SER A 162 -1.63 -4.69 15.33
C SER A 162 -2.22 -5.41 16.56
N ARG A 163 -1.77 -5.06 17.77
CA ARG A 163 -2.37 -5.55 19.03
C ARG A 163 -3.58 -4.73 19.44
N GLU A 164 -3.55 -3.42 19.19
CA GLU A 164 -4.62 -2.51 19.55
C GLU A 164 -5.85 -2.60 18.62
N LEU A 165 -5.64 -2.96 17.36
CA LEU A 165 -6.63 -2.98 16.27
C LEU A 165 -6.63 -4.36 15.58
N PRO A 166 -7.05 -5.44 16.25
CA PRO A 166 -7.02 -6.80 15.70
C PRO A 166 -7.90 -6.98 14.46
N GLU A 167 -8.91 -6.12 14.26
CA GLU A 167 -9.76 -6.10 13.08
C GLU A 167 -9.04 -5.60 11.82
N ARG A 168 -7.91 -4.90 11.98
CA ARG A 168 -7.09 -4.41 10.86
C ARG A 168 -5.96 -5.39 10.58
N ASN A 169 -5.83 -5.77 9.31
CA ASN A 169 -4.74 -6.64 8.87
C ASN A 169 -3.45 -5.82 8.66
N PHE A 170 -2.43 -6.07 9.50
CA PHE A 170 -1.09 -5.48 9.39
C PHE A 170 -0.03 -6.48 8.88
N THR A 171 -0.47 -7.58 8.28
CA THR A 171 0.44 -8.67 7.93
C THR A 171 1.48 -8.24 6.91
N GLU A 172 1.09 -7.48 5.88
CA GLU A 172 2.02 -7.05 4.82
C GLU A 172 3.10 -6.14 5.39
N GLU A 173 2.70 -5.19 6.23
CA GLU A 173 3.62 -4.29 6.88
C GLU A 173 4.57 -5.02 7.83
N LEU A 174 4.06 -5.94 8.65
CA LEU A 174 4.90 -6.73 9.56
C LEU A 174 5.82 -7.72 8.82
N LEU A 175 5.37 -8.31 7.70
CA LEU A 175 6.22 -9.12 6.83
C LEU A 175 7.32 -8.29 6.18
N ALA A 176 7.04 -7.02 5.84
CA ALA A 176 8.06 -6.12 5.31
C ALA A 176 9.22 -5.95 6.32
N PHE A 177 8.96 -6.04 7.62
CA PHE A 177 9.99 -5.99 8.65
C PHE A 177 10.59 -7.36 9.00
N ASN A 178 10.18 -8.46 8.35
CA ASN A 178 10.57 -9.82 8.73
C ASN A 178 10.15 -10.19 10.18
N ASP A 179 8.98 -9.71 10.63
CA ASP A 179 8.44 -10.04 11.97
C ASP A 179 8.31 -11.57 12.17
N PRO A 180 8.92 -12.17 13.22
CA PRO A 180 8.98 -13.63 13.36
C PRO A 180 7.62 -14.32 13.48
N ASP A 181 6.65 -13.70 14.17
CA ASP A 181 5.31 -14.29 14.34
C ASP A 181 4.56 -14.29 13.01
N THR A 182 4.69 -13.19 12.28
CA THR A 182 4.05 -13.01 10.98
C THR A 182 4.68 -13.91 9.92
N GLN A 183 6.01 -14.11 9.97
CA GLN A 183 6.71 -15.10 9.13
C GLN A 183 6.19 -16.52 9.37
N LYS A 184 5.99 -16.94 10.63
CA LYS A 184 5.42 -18.26 10.96
C LYS A 184 4.02 -18.42 10.38
N GLN A 185 3.16 -17.40 10.51
CA GLN A 185 1.81 -17.43 9.95
C GLN A 185 1.84 -17.49 8.42
N TYR A 186 2.72 -16.73 7.78
CA TYR A 186 2.90 -16.76 6.34
C TYR A 186 3.35 -18.15 5.85
N ASP A 187 4.32 -18.76 6.54
CA ASP A 187 4.81 -20.11 6.23
C ASP A 187 3.72 -21.17 6.36
N LEU A 188 2.87 -21.07 7.38
CA LEU A 188 1.72 -21.97 7.52
C LEU A 188 0.76 -21.86 6.33
N LYS A 189 0.47 -20.63 5.89
CA LYS A 189 -0.39 -20.40 4.73
C LYS A 189 0.23 -20.90 3.42
N VAL A 190 1.53 -20.68 3.21
CA VAL A 190 2.27 -21.22 2.06
C VAL A 190 2.19 -22.75 2.06
N LYS A 191 2.45 -23.39 3.21
CA LYS A 191 2.36 -24.86 3.34
C LYS A 191 0.96 -25.38 3.01
N GLN A 192 -0.09 -24.74 3.53
CA GLN A 192 -1.48 -25.10 3.22
C GLN A 192 -1.79 -24.94 1.73
N TYR A 193 -1.32 -23.86 1.10
CA TYR A 193 -1.52 -23.62 -0.33
C TYR A 193 -0.83 -24.68 -1.20
N VAL A 194 0.39 -25.07 -0.84
CA VAL A 194 1.12 -26.16 -1.51
C VAL A 194 0.42 -27.51 -1.28
N GLN A 195 0.03 -27.83 -0.05
CA GLN A 195 -0.66 -29.09 0.29
C GLN A 195 -2.00 -29.25 -0.44
N THR A 196 -2.72 -28.14 -0.66
CA THR A 196 -3.98 -28.13 -1.39
C THR A 196 -3.80 -28.05 -2.92
N ASN A 197 -2.56 -28.14 -3.40
CA ASN A 197 -2.19 -27.99 -4.81
C ASN A 197 -2.79 -26.71 -5.44
N GLY A 198 -2.67 -25.59 -4.71
CA GLY A 198 -3.14 -24.28 -5.16
C GLY A 198 -4.64 -24.02 -5.02
N LYS A 199 -5.41 -24.92 -4.37
CA LYS A 199 -6.88 -24.79 -4.21
C LYS A 199 -7.31 -23.99 -2.97
N TYR A 200 -6.38 -23.42 -2.21
CA TYR A 200 -6.70 -22.63 -1.01
C TYR A 200 -6.92 -21.15 -1.36
N GLU A 201 -8.19 -20.78 -1.56
CA GLU A 201 -8.65 -19.50 -2.10
C GLU A 201 -8.23 -18.27 -1.27
N SER A 202 -8.20 -18.38 0.06
CA SER A 202 -7.83 -17.27 0.93
C SER A 202 -6.35 -16.88 0.81
N PHE A 203 -5.45 -17.84 0.53
CA PHE A 203 -4.05 -17.51 0.26
C PHE A 203 -3.87 -16.81 -1.07
N ARG A 204 -4.73 -17.08 -2.04
CA ARG A 204 -4.64 -16.47 -3.37
C ARG A 204 -4.94 -14.98 -3.37
N TYR A 205 -6.00 -14.57 -2.68
CA TYR A 205 -6.31 -13.16 -2.47
C TYR A 205 -5.19 -12.43 -1.70
N TYR A 206 -4.57 -13.16 -0.77
CA TYR A 206 -3.50 -12.69 0.08
C TYR A 206 -2.14 -12.61 -0.64
N GLU A 207 -1.87 -13.50 -1.61
CA GLU A 207 -0.65 -13.51 -2.42
C GLU A 207 -0.58 -12.28 -3.33
N ASN A 208 -1.69 -11.89 -3.97
CA ASN A 208 -1.77 -10.67 -4.80
C ASN A 208 -1.38 -9.39 -4.06
N LYS A 209 -1.67 -9.29 -2.77
CA LYS A 209 -1.27 -8.14 -1.94
C LYS A 209 0.16 -8.22 -1.45
N ILE A 210 0.66 -9.43 -1.19
CA ILE A 210 2.04 -9.68 -0.74
C ILE A 210 3.05 -9.62 -1.91
N LYS A 211 2.60 -9.60 -3.18
CA LYS A 211 3.49 -9.46 -4.35
C LYS A 211 4.39 -8.21 -4.27
N GLU A 212 4.00 -7.20 -3.50
CA GLU A 212 4.74 -5.96 -3.30
C GLU A 212 5.71 -6.01 -2.10
N VAL A 213 5.55 -7.00 -1.20
CA VAL A 213 6.42 -7.20 -0.02
C VAL A 213 7.69 -7.92 -0.48
N ASN A 214 8.60 -7.15 -1.05
CA ASN A 214 9.85 -7.64 -1.65
C ASN A 214 10.94 -7.87 -0.58
N THR A 215 10.69 -8.76 0.40
CA THR A 215 11.74 -9.24 1.32
C THR A 215 12.33 -10.57 0.89
N ALA A 216 13.59 -10.83 1.24
CA ALA A 216 14.28 -12.08 0.95
C ALA A 216 13.52 -13.29 1.51
N PHE A 217 12.92 -13.16 2.70
CA PHE A 217 12.10 -14.22 3.31
C PHE A 217 10.88 -14.55 2.44
N VAL A 218 10.08 -13.55 2.06
CA VAL A 218 8.87 -13.77 1.25
C VAL A 218 9.24 -14.33 -0.11
N PHE A 219 10.27 -13.75 -0.75
CA PHE A 219 10.75 -14.18 -2.06
C PHE A 219 11.26 -15.63 -2.05
N SER A 220 11.91 -16.07 -0.96
CA SER A 220 12.37 -17.46 -0.82
C SER A 220 11.24 -18.49 -0.90
N LYS A 221 10.00 -18.11 -0.58
CA LYS A 221 8.85 -19.01 -0.62
C LYS A 221 8.40 -19.35 -2.03
N ILE A 222 8.86 -18.61 -3.05
CA ILE A 222 8.63 -18.96 -4.47
C ILE A 222 9.10 -20.40 -4.76
N ASN A 223 10.20 -20.85 -4.18
CA ASN A 223 10.69 -22.23 -4.38
C ASN A 223 9.68 -23.30 -3.94
N ASN A 224 8.94 -23.04 -2.86
CA ASN A 224 7.88 -23.93 -2.41
C ASN A 224 6.65 -23.80 -3.31
N LEU A 225 6.30 -22.59 -3.73
CA LEU A 225 5.12 -22.33 -4.55
C LEU A 225 5.25 -22.93 -5.96
N LEU A 226 6.45 -22.97 -6.52
CA LEU A 226 6.75 -23.63 -7.81
C LEU A 226 6.51 -25.15 -7.80
N SER A 227 6.33 -25.79 -6.63
CA SER A 227 5.98 -27.22 -6.55
C SER A 227 4.49 -27.50 -6.78
N ILE A 228 3.66 -26.47 -6.92
CA ILE A 228 2.23 -26.62 -7.20
C ILE A 228 2.06 -27.15 -8.63
N ASN A 229 1.41 -28.30 -8.76
CA ASN A 229 1.12 -28.93 -10.05
C ASN A 229 -0.34 -28.66 -10.43
N ASN A 230 -0.70 -27.37 -10.49
CA ASN A 230 -2.01 -26.92 -10.94
C ASN A 230 -1.81 -25.91 -12.08
N PRO A 231 -2.04 -26.31 -13.34
CA PRO A 231 -1.64 -25.53 -14.51
C PRO A 231 -2.45 -24.24 -14.65
N GLU A 232 -3.70 -24.23 -14.17
CA GLU A 232 -4.64 -23.13 -14.31
C GLU A 232 -5.42 -22.91 -13.03
N VAL A 233 -5.50 -21.66 -12.62
CA VAL A 233 -6.38 -21.23 -11.53
C VAL A 233 -7.17 -20.02 -12.01
N VAL A 234 -8.49 -19.98 -11.76
CA VAL A 234 -9.40 -18.92 -12.25
C VAL A 234 -9.37 -17.69 -11.34
N MET A 235 -8.60 -16.65 -11.66
CA MET A 235 -8.50 -15.41 -10.87
C MET A 235 -9.69 -14.52 -11.16
N TYR A 236 -10.33 -13.98 -10.14
CA TYR A 236 -11.36 -12.96 -10.34
C TYR A 236 -10.69 -11.59 -10.38
N GLU A 237 -10.62 -10.99 -11.56
CA GLU A 237 -10.22 -9.60 -11.73
C GLU A 237 -11.45 -8.69 -11.63
N HIS A 238 -11.37 -7.66 -10.80
CA HIS A 238 -12.39 -6.62 -10.71
C HIS A 238 -12.21 -5.64 -11.87
N VAL A 239 -13.16 -5.64 -12.80
CA VAL A 239 -13.20 -4.69 -13.92
C VAL A 239 -14.23 -3.62 -13.63
N ILE A 240 -13.79 -2.37 -13.65
CA ILE A 240 -14.66 -1.19 -13.56
C ILE A 240 -14.87 -0.67 -14.98
N LYS A 241 -16.12 -0.68 -15.45
CA LYS A 241 -16.49 -0.09 -16.73
C LYS A 241 -16.42 1.43 -16.66
N THR A 242 -16.37 2.06 -17.83
CA THR A 242 -16.40 3.53 -17.98
C THR A 242 -17.65 4.19 -17.38
N ASP A 243 -18.75 3.44 -17.23
CA ASP A 243 -19.99 3.88 -16.57
C ASP A 243 -19.97 3.72 -15.03
N GLY A 244 -18.86 3.25 -14.47
CA GLY A 244 -18.69 3.01 -13.03
C GLY A 244 -19.25 1.68 -12.52
N THR A 245 -19.86 0.85 -13.37
CA THR A 245 -20.29 -0.50 -12.97
C THR A 245 -19.08 -1.43 -12.80
N SER A 246 -19.11 -2.25 -11.75
CA SER A 246 -18.05 -3.22 -11.47
C SER A 246 -18.56 -4.64 -11.67
N TYR A 247 -17.74 -5.49 -12.31
CA TYR A 247 -17.99 -6.92 -12.43
C TYR A 247 -16.68 -7.69 -12.25
N SER A 248 -16.78 -8.97 -11.93
CA SER A 248 -15.61 -9.84 -11.77
C SER A 248 -15.49 -10.75 -12.99
N ILE A 249 -14.33 -10.76 -13.64
CA ILE A 249 -14.02 -11.69 -14.73
C ILE A 249 -13.13 -12.78 -14.18
N GLY A 250 -13.49 -14.05 -14.42
CA GLY A 250 -12.58 -15.18 -14.21
C GLY A 250 -11.50 -15.21 -15.29
N ILE A 251 -10.24 -15.08 -14.90
CA ILE A 251 -9.06 -15.13 -15.77
C ILE A 251 -8.27 -16.37 -15.37
N GLU A 252 -8.13 -17.32 -16.28
CA GLU A 252 -7.25 -18.47 -16.06
C GLU A 252 -5.80 -18.00 -16.10
N THR A 253 -5.14 -18.08 -14.94
CA THR A 253 -3.73 -17.73 -14.77
C THR A 253 -2.94 -18.98 -14.40
N SER A 254 -1.68 -19.05 -14.82
CA SER A 254 -0.73 -20.05 -14.31
C SER A 254 0.05 -19.42 -13.14
N PRO A 255 -0.23 -19.76 -11.88
CA PRO A 255 0.40 -19.10 -10.73
C PRO A 255 1.92 -19.25 -10.75
N ASN A 256 2.39 -20.42 -11.19
CA ASN A 256 3.81 -20.71 -11.37
C ASN A 256 4.49 -19.78 -12.38
N PHE A 257 3.78 -19.40 -13.45
CA PHE A 257 4.30 -18.46 -14.43
C PHE A 257 4.37 -17.03 -13.87
N ASP A 258 3.37 -16.60 -13.10
CA ASP A 258 3.38 -15.29 -12.43
C ASP A 258 4.53 -15.17 -11.42
N PHE A 259 4.82 -16.23 -10.65
CA PHE A 259 5.99 -16.26 -9.78
C PHE A 259 7.29 -16.13 -10.57
N THR A 260 7.37 -16.84 -11.70
CA THR A 260 8.54 -16.83 -12.58
C THR A 260 8.80 -15.45 -13.19
N GLU A 261 7.76 -14.68 -13.51
CA GLU A 261 7.91 -13.30 -13.99
C GLU A 261 8.61 -12.41 -12.97
N LYS A 262 8.21 -12.48 -11.69
CA LYS A 262 8.88 -11.74 -10.61
C LYS A 262 10.33 -12.16 -10.45
N VAL A 263 10.62 -13.46 -10.60
CA VAL A 263 12.00 -13.97 -10.55
C VAL A 263 12.87 -13.30 -11.60
N PHE A 264 12.41 -13.18 -12.84
CA PHE A 264 13.19 -12.54 -13.90
C PHE A 264 13.30 -11.02 -13.75
N VAL A 265 12.27 -10.35 -13.21
CA VAL A 265 12.36 -8.91 -12.88
C VAL A 265 13.48 -8.68 -11.86
N LEU A 266 13.51 -9.49 -10.80
CA LEU A 266 14.50 -9.35 -9.74
C LEU A 266 15.90 -9.79 -10.18
N ALA A 267 15.99 -10.87 -10.98
CA ALA A 267 17.25 -11.32 -11.57
C ALA A 267 17.89 -10.23 -12.43
N ASN A 268 17.09 -9.48 -13.20
CA ASN A 268 17.60 -8.35 -13.97
C ASN A 268 18.10 -7.22 -13.07
N ARG A 269 17.36 -6.90 -12.00
CA ARG A 269 17.77 -5.87 -11.03
C ARG A 269 19.11 -6.20 -10.38
N TYR A 270 19.36 -7.47 -10.09
CA TYR A 270 20.60 -7.94 -9.47
C TYR A 270 21.65 -8.46 -10.46
N GLU A 271 21.41 -8.28 -11.76
CA GLU A 271 22.32 -8.70 -12.83
C GLU A 271 22.70 -10.19 -12.75
N ILE A 272 21.75 -11.04 -12.34
CA ILE A 272 21.96 -12.49 -12.22
C ILE A 272 21.96 -13.13 -13.62
N PRO A 273 23.02 -13.85 -14.02
CA PRO A 273 23.11 -14.47 -15.34
C PRO A 273 21.99 -15.50 -15.57
N CYS A 274 21.11 -15.24 -16.54
CA CYS A 274 20.01 -16.13 -16.89
C CYS A 274 19.61 -16.07 -18.38
N VAL A 275 20.52 -15.65 -19.25
CA VAL A 275 20.23 -15.23 -20.65
C VAL A 275 19.43 -16.26 -21.44
N LEU A 276 19.87 -17.52 -21.48
CA LEU A 276 19.22 -18.59 -22.27
C LEU A 276 17.76 -18.81 -21.84
N ILE A 277 17.52 -18.92 -20.54
CA ILE A 277 16.18 -19.17 -19.99
C ILE A 277 15.31 -17.92 -20.11
N LYS A 278 15.91 -16.73 -19.99
CA LYS A 278 15.20 -15.45 -20.14
C LYS A 278 14.72 -15.21 -21.57
N GLU A 279 15.48 -15.63 -22.58
CA GLU A 279 15.03 -15.58 -23.98
C GLU A 279 13.83 -16.47 -24.23
N GLU A 280 13.85 -17.70 -23.74
CA GLU A 280 12.71 -18.62 -23.78
C GLU A 280 11.50 -18.05 -23.02
N PHE A 281 11.72 -17.52 -21.81
CA PHE A 281 10.69 -16.86 -21.02
C PHE A 281 10.02 -15.72 -21.80
N ASN A 282 10.80 -14.85 -22.46
CA ASN A 282 10.28 -13.74 -23.23
C ASN A 282 9.45 -14.17 -24.44
N LYS A 283 9.78 -15.30 -25.07
CA LYS A 283 8.99 -15.89 -26.17
C LYS A 283 7.60 -16.34 -25.66
N VAL A 284 7.56 -16.97 -24.49
CA VAL A 284 6.32 -17.54 -23.93
C VAL A 284 5.48 -16.49 -23.19
N ARG A 285 6.10 -15.46 -22.59
CA ARG A 285 5.43 -14.39 -21.81
C ARG A 285 4.34 -13.67 -22.59
N LYS A 286 4.58 -13.40 -23.88
CA LYS A 286 3.62 -12.69 -24.75
C LYS A 286 2.49 -13.58 -25.29
N SER A 287 2.55 -14.88 -25.05
CA SER A 287 1.52 -15.83 -25.47
C SER A 287 0.35 -15.84 -24.49
N ASN A 288 -0.86 -16.08 -24.98
CA ASN A 288 -2.03 -16.40 -24.14
C ASN A 288 -2.12 -17.91 -23.83
N ASP A 289 -1.21 -18.73 -24.36
CA ASP A 289 -1.18 -20.17 -24.14
C ASP A 289 -0.66 -20.50 -22.72
N THR A 290 -1.59 -20.77 -21.81
CA THR A 290 -1.36 -21.20 -20.42
C THR A 290 -0.60 -22.52 -20.34
N LYS A 291 -0.81 -23.45 -21.28
CA LYS A 291 -0.12 -24.75 -21.32
C LYS A 291 1.33 -24.58 -21.73
N ALA A 292 1.63 -23.69 -22.69
CA ALA A 292 3.00 -23.35 -23.05
C ALA A 292 3.75 -22.69 -21.87
N LYS A 293 3.07 -21.81 -21.12
CA LYS A 293 3.57 -21.18 -19.89
C LYS A 293 3.89 -22.22 -18.81
N ASP A 294 2.97 -23.12 -18.50
CA ASP A 294 3.18 -24.19 -17.51
C ASP A 294 4.31 -25.14 -17.94
N LYS A 295 4.33 -25.54 -19.22
CA LYS A 295 5.41 -26.37 -19.78
C LYS A 295 6.77 -25.71 -19.64
N PHE A 296 6.88 -24.41 -19.93
CA PHE A 296 8.12 -23.66 -19.76
C PHE A 296 8.62 -23.72 -18.31
N VAL A 297 7.73 -23.47 -17.34
CA VAL A 297 8.12 -23.49 -15.92
C VAL A 297 8.57 -24.89 -15.50
N LYS A 298 7.83 -25.94 -15.87
CA LYS A 298 8.17 -27.33 -15.54
C LYS A 298 9.52 -27.76 -16.12
N THR A 299 9.80 -27.42 -17.38
CA THR A 299 11.07 -27.74 -18.03
C THR A 299 12.26 -27.03 -17.37
N ASN A 300 12.05 -25.81 -16.88
CA ASN A 300 13.12 -24.95 -16.36
C ASN A 300 13.12 -24.81 -14.82
N ILE A 301 12.36 -25.65 -14.10
CA ILE A 301 12.06 -25.43 -12.68
C ILE A 301 13.30 -25.34 -11.80
N GLU A 302 14.29 -26.21 -11.99
CA GLU A 302 15.51 -26.22 -11.18
C GLU A 302 16.38 -24.98 -11.44
N SER A 303 16.46 -24.54 -12.68
CA SER A 303 17.16 -23.30 -13.02
C SER A 303 16.45 -22.08 -12.44
N ILE A 304 15.12 -22.04 -12.46
CA ILE A 304 14.33 -20.97 -11.83
C ILE A 304 14.58 -20.95 -10.31
N LYS A 305 14.59 -22.11 -9.64
CA LYS A 305 14.90 -22.20 -8.20
C LYS A 305 16.32 -21.74 -7.87
N ASN A 306 17.29 -22.03 -8.73
CA ASN A 306 18.66 -21.54 -8.57
C ASN A 306 18.73 -20.00 -8.67
N ILE A 307 18.02 -19.41 -9.65
CA ILE A 307 17.91 -17.94 -9.76
C ILE A 307 17.26 -17.36 -8.50
N VAL A 308 16.19 -17.98 -7.98
CA VAL A 308 15.54 -17.55 -6.73
C VAL A 308 16.54 -17.53 -5.58
N LYS A 309 17.36 -18.57 -5.44
CA LYS A 309 18.38 -18.66 -4.39
C LYS A 309 19.41 -17.53 -4.49
N GLU A 310 19.93 -17.25 -5.68
CA GLU A 310 20.88 -16.17 -5.92
C GLU A 310 20.26 -14.78 -5.64
N CYS A 311 19.02 -14.56 -6.07
CA CYS A 311 18.24 -13.36 -5.73
C CYS A 311 18.14 -13.20 -4.21
N CYS A 312 17.75 -14.24 -3.48
CA CYS A 312 17.64 -14.21 -2.02
C CYS A 312 18.96 -13.82 -1.34
N ILE A 313 20.11 -14.30 -1.84
CA ILE A 313 21.43 -13.94 -1.31
C ILE A 313 21.67 -12.43 -1.47
N LYS A 314 21.38 -11.87 -2.64
CA LYS A 314 21.54 -10.43 -2.91
C LYS A 314 20.56 -9.59 -2.08
N MET A 315 19.29 -10.00 -2.00
CA MET A 315 18.28 -9.32 -1.17
C MET A 315 18.66 -9.33 0.31
N ASN A 316 19.12 -10.47 0.85
CA ASN A 316 19.56 -10.54 2.24
C ASN A 316 20.68 -9.51 2.52
N LYS A 317 21.65 -9.40 1.62
CA LYS A 317 22.74 -8.41 1.74
C LYS A 317 22.22 -6.97 1.68
N ASP A 318 21.23 -6.70 0.82
CA ASP A 318 20.55 -5.41 0.80
C ASP A 318 19.74 -5.17 2.07
N GLU A 319 19.24 -6.21 2.74
CA GLU A 319 18.45 -6.07 3.97
C GLU A 319 19.31 -5.95 5.25
N GLU A 320 20.57 -6.38 5.20
CA GLU A 320 21.49 -6.34 6.34
C GLU A 320 21.57 -4.97 7.02
N TYR A 321 21.52 -3.87 6.25
CA TYR A 321 21.69 -2.52 6.80
C TYR A 321 20.61 -2.14 7.83
N TRP A 322 19.41 -2.72 7.71
CA TRP A 322 18.30 -2.45 8.63
C TRP A 322 18.02 -3.62 9.57
N MET A 323 18.23 -4.86 9.12
CA MET A 323 17.96 -6.06 9.94
C MET A 323 18.76 -6.05 11.24
N VAL A 324 20.04 -5.65 11.20
CA VAL A 324 20.90 -5.59 12.41
C VAL A 324 20.36 -4.66 13.51
N ASN A 325 19.49 -3.72 13.14
CA ASN A 325 18.94 -2.72 14.06
C ASN A 325 17.55 -3.10 14.58
N MET A 326 16.91 -4.15 14.07
CA MET A 326 15.58 -4.56 14.51
C MET A 326 15.60 -5.20 15.91
N PRO A 327 14.56 -4.99 16.73
CA PRO A 327 14.53 -5.46 18.12
C PRO A 327 14.76 -6.96 18.29
N PHE A 328 14.33 -7.78 17.34
CA PHE A 328 14.37 -9.25 17.42
C PHE A 328 15.60 -9.89 16.75
N TYR A 329 16.46 -9.12 16.08
CA TYR A 329 17.75 -9.59 15.57
C TYR A 329 18.93 -9.23 16.49
N LYS A 330 18.71 -8.32 17.45
CA LYS A 330 19.70 -8.03 18.49
C LYS A 330 19.80 -9.26 19.40
N LYS A 331 20.95 -9.96 19.34
CA LYS A 331 21.27 -10.99 20.34
C LYS A 331 21.32 -10.30 21.71
N ASN A 332 20.49 -10.76 22.65
CA ASN A 332 20.64 -10.42 24.06
C ASN A 332 21.96 -10.96 24.60
#